data_AF-A0A5C4S8G6-F1
#
_entry.id   AF-A0A5C4S8G6-F1
#
_cell.length_a   1.000
_cell.length_b   1.000
_cell.length_c   1.000
_cell.angle_alpha   90.00
_cell.angle_beta   90.00
_cell.angle_gamma   90.00
#
_symmetry.space_group_name_H-M   'P 1'
#
loop_
_entity.id
_entity.type
_entity.pdbx_description
1 polymer ?
#
loop_
_entity_poly.entity_id
_entity_poly.type
_entity_poly.pdbx_seq_one_letter_code
_entity_poly.pdbx_strand_id
1 'polypeptide(L)'
;LGDMLGAMTKCFAEAISQKPCVLFVDEIDAAGSRDSADKHNSNYRRNVINHFLAEVDALMREEGVLLIGACNHPGNLDAAIQRAGRFDQHAELGRPPLAQVRHMIARVLPG
;
A
#
# COMPACT_ATOMS: atom_id res chain seq x y z
N LEU A 1 -8.72 1.62 17.69
CA LEU A 1 -8.66 2.50 16.50
C LEU A 1 -7.61 3.60 16.69
N GLY A 2 -7.67 4.41 17.75
CA GLY A 2 -6.71 5.51 17.97
C GLY A 2 -5.24 5.07 17.97
N ASP A 3 -4.91 3.94 18.58
CA ASP A 3 -3.53 3.41 18.61
C ASP A 3 -3.01 3.04 17.21
N MET A 4 -3.79 2.28 16.42
CA MET A 4 -3.46 1.95 15.03
C MET A 4 -3.29 3.19 14.15
N LEU A 5 -4.22 4.16 14.24
CA LEU A 5 -4.12 5.39 13.45
C LEU A 5 -2.90 6.23 13.85
N GLY A 6 -2.57 6.28 15.14
CA GLY A 6 -1.37 6.95 15.64
C GLY A 6 -0.07 6.26 15.17
N ALA A 7 -0.04 4.93 15.17
CA ALA A 7 1.07 4.17 14.62
C ALA A 7 1.28 4.44 13.12
N MET A 8 0.19 4.55 12.35
CA MET A 8 0.25 4.91 10.93
C MET A 8 0.82 6.31 10.72
N THR A 9 0.30 7.32 11.41
CA THR A 9 0.84 8.70 11.34
C THR A 9 2.32 8.74 11.70
N LYS A 10 2.73 8.01 12.75
CA LYS A 10 4.13 7.93 13.16
C LYS A 10 5.01 7.32 12.06
N CYS A 11 4.56 6.24 11.41
CA CYS A 11 5.29 5.59 10.32
C CYS A 11 5.52 6.53 9.12
N PHE A 12 4.48 7.27 8.70
CA PHE A 12 4.60 8.23 7.60
C PHE A 12 5.52 9.41 7.96
N ALA A 13 5.40 9.96 9.17
CA ALA A 13 6.29 11.01 9.65
C ALA A 13 7.76 10.53 9.75
N GLU A 14 7.98 9.31 10.21
CA GLU A 14 9.31 8.70 10.26
C GLU A 14 9.91 8.57 8.85
N ALA A 15 9.15 8.10 7.86
CA ALA A 15 9.61 8.01 6.47
C ALA A 15 10.03 9.38 5.91
N ILE A 16 9.27 10.44 6.20
CA ILE A 16 9.60 11.83 5.81
C ILE A 16 10.89 12.30 6.48
N SER A 17 11.08 11.99 7.77
CA SER A 17 12.30 12.40 8.50
C SER A 17 13.56 11.62 8.10
N GLN A 18 13.40 10.43 7.52
CA GLN A 18 14.49 9.52 7.14
C GLN A 18 14.82 9.54 5.64
N LYS A 19 14.47 10.63 4.94
CA LYS A 19 14.80 10.78 3.52
C LYS A 19 16.32 10.66 3.25
N PRO A 20 16.76 9.99 2.18
CA PRO A 20 15.94 9.30 1.19
C PRO A 20 15.40 7.96 1.71
N CYS A 21 14.10 7.72 1.55
CA CYS A 21 13.41 6.56 2.14
C CYS A 21 12.52 5.85 1.12
N VAL A 22 12.36 4.53 1.27
CA VAL A 22 11.28 3.76 0.63
C VAL A 22 10.29 3.36 1.71
N LEU A 23 9.05 3.85 1.60
CA LEU A 23 7.94 3.42 2.45
C LEU A 23 7.15 2.34 1.72
N PHE A 24 7.22 1.10 2.21
CA PHE A 24 6.49 -0.02 1.65
C PHE A 24 5.28 -0.36 2.53
N VAL A 25 4.09 -0.40 1.91
CA VAL A 25 2.84 -0.80 2.55
C VAL A 25 2.32 -2.04 1.84
N ASP A 26 2.36 -3.17 2.53
CA ASP A 26 1.79 -4.42 2.03
C ASP A 26 0.29 -4.50 2.30
N GLU A 27 -0.40 -5.33 1.52
CA GLU A 27 -1.84 -5.59 1.62
C GLU A 27 -2.69 -4.32 1.76
N ILE A 28 -2.43 -3.31 0.93
CA ILE A 28 -3.23 -2.05 0.95
C ILE A 28 -4.71 -2.29 0.60
N ASP A 29 -5.06 -3.46 0.05
CA ASP A 29 -6.42 -3.93 -0.17
C ASP A 29 -7.11 -4.53 1.06
N ALA A 30 -6.40 -4.75 2.18
CA ALA A 30 -6.96 -5.32 3.41
C ALA A 30 -8.02 -4.41 4.05
N ALA A 31 -7.90 -3.09 3.89
CA ALA A 31 -8.92 -2.15 4.33
C ALA A 31 -10.19 -2.26 3.47
N GLY A 32 -10.10 -2.77 2.24
CA GLY A 32 -11.20 -2.84 1.28
C GLY A 32 -11.66 -1.47 0.76
N SER A 33 -12.84 -1.45 0.13
CA SER A 33 -13.45 -0.23 -0.40
C SER A 33 -14.50 0.33 0.55
N ARG A 34 -14.56 1.67 0.69
CA ARG A 34 -15.61 2.35 1.48
C ARG A 34 -17.03 2.07 0.97
N ASP A 35 -17.17 1.63 -0.29
CA ASP A 35 -18.44 1.38 -0.97
C ASP A 35 -18.85 -0.11 -0.96
N SER A 36 -18.13 -0.95 -0.22
CA SER A 36 -18.47 -2.37 -0.05
C SER A 36 -19.86 -2.53 0.58
N ALA A 37 -20.66 -3.46 0.06
CA ALA A 37 -22.04 -3.72 0.50
C ALA A 37 -22.15 -4.21 1.96
N ASP A 38 -21.03 -4.67 2.53
CA ASP A 38 -20.95 -5.13 3.90
C ASP A 38 -20.97 -3.95 4.89
N LYS A 39 -22.09 -3.82 5.60
CA LYS A 39 -22.38 -2.70 6.51
C LYS A 39 -21.72 -2.88 7.87
N HIS A 40 -21.36 -4.10 8.24
CA HIS A 40 -20.64 -4.38 9.48
C HIS A 40 -19.24 -3.73 9.41
N ASN A 41 -18.88 -2.92 10.41
CA ASN A 41 -17.62 -2.16 10.47
C ASN A 41 -17.39 -1.11 9.34
N SER A 42 -18.42 -0.73 8.59
CA SER A 42 -18.31 0.27 7.51
C SER A 42 -17.71 1.62 7.96
N ASN A 43 -18.12 2.13 9.12
CA ASN A 43 -17.56 3.36 9.69
C ASN A 43 -16.07 3.23 10.05
N TYR A 44 -15.68 2.09 10.64
CA TYR A 44 -14.28 1.83 10.98
C TYR A 44 -13.40 1.81 9.73
N ARG A 45 -13.81 1.05 8.71
CA ARG A 45 -13.14 0.97 7.41
C ARG A 45 -12.98 2.35 6.77
N ARG A 46 -14.07 3.13 6.73
CA ARG A 46 -14.07 4.48 6.14
C ARG A 46 -13.08 5.40 6.86
N ASN A 47 -13.00 5.31 8.18
CA ASN A 47 -12.05 6.10 8.97
C ASN A 47 -10.60 5.71 8.69
N VAL A 48 -10.29 4.40 8.63
CA VAL A 48 -8.94 3.92 8.30
C VAL A 48 -8.52 4.37 6.90
N ILE A 49 -9.38 4.20 5.89
CA ILE A 49 -9.09 4.62 4.51
C ILE A 49 -8.90 6.14 4.44
N ASN A 50 -9.79 6.92 5.04
CA ASN A 50 -9.67 8.39 5.03
C ASN A 50 -8.37 8.85 5.69
N HIS A 51 -7.98 8.24 6.81
CA HIS A 51 -6.73 8.55 7.50
C HIS A 51 -5.53 8.18 6.63
N PHE A 52 -5.53 6.98 6.02
CA PHE A 52 -4.48 6.55 5.09
C PHE A 52 -4.30 7.52 3.93
N LEU A 53 -5.40 7.93 3.30
CA LEU A 53 -5.37 8.90 2.20
C LEU A 53 -4.82 10.27 2.65
N ALA A 54 -5.14 10.72 3.86
CA ALA A 54 -4.61 11.97 4.40
C ALA A 54 -3.09 11.89 4.61
N GLU A 55 -2.58 10.77 5.11
CA GLU A 55 -1.14 10.54 5.28
C GLU A 55 -0.41 10.44 3.93
N VAL A 56 -1.01 9.77 2.94
CA VAL A 56 -0.48 9.74 1.56
C VAL A 56 -0.45 11.15 0.96
N ASP A 57 -1.53 11.91 1.07
CA ASP A 57 -1.57 13.29 0.56
C ASP A 57 -0.53 14.20 1.25
N ALA A 58 -0.21 13.93 2.52
CA ALA A 58 0.86 14.62 3.24
C ALA A 58 2.25 14.22 2.72
N LEU A 59 2.48 12.93 2.51
CA LEU A 59 3.73 12.40 1.96
C LEU A 59 4.00 12.89 0.54
N MET A 60 2.98 13.02 -0.30
CA MET A 60 3.15 13.45 -1.71
C MET A 60 3.53 14.93 -1.85
N ARG A 61 3.41 15.74 -0.79
CA ARG A 61 3.95 17.11 -0.75
C ARG A 61 5.46 17.15 -0.49
N GLU A 62 6.04 16.01 -0.15
CA GLU A 62 7.41 15.86 0.30
C GLU A 62 8.23 15.08 -0.73
N GLU A 63 9.31 15.67 -1.24
CA GLU A 63 10.24 14.96 -2.10
C GLU A 63 11.16 14.04 -1.29
N GLY A 64 11.69 12.98 -1.91
CA GLY A 64 12.71 12.09 -1.31
C GLY A 64 12.16 10.83 -0.62
N VAL A 65 10.84 10.60 -0.65
CA VAL A 65 10.26 9.31 -0.24
C VAL A 65 9.59 8.63 -1.43
N LEU A 66 9.97 7.38 -1.69
CA LEU A 66 9.27 6.51 -2.63
C LEU A 66 8.24 5.68 -1.88
N LEU A 67 6.95 5.93 -2.12
CA LEU A 67 5.85 5.13 -1.58
C LEU A 67 5.54 3.97 -2.53
N ILE A 68 5.58 2.74 -2.01
CA ILE A 68 5.22 1.52 -2.74
C ILE A 68 4.10 0.81 -1.98
N GLY A 69 3.03 0.46 -2.68
CA GLY A 69 1.90 -0.30 -2.16
C GLY A 69 1.81 -1.65 -2.86
N ALA A 70 1.60 -2.73 -2.11
CA ALA A 70 1.32 -4.05 -2.66
C ALA A 70 -0.12 -4.47 -2.33
N CYS A 71 -0.78 -5.12 -3.29
CA CYS A 71 -2.13 -5.64 -3.12
C CYS A 71 -2.29 -6.98 -3.83
N ASN A 72 -3.12 -7.85 -3.27
CA ASN A 72 -3.46 -9.14 -3.88
C ASN A 72 -4.74 -9.04 -4.74
N HIS A 73 -5.69 -8.22 -4.31
CA HIS A 73 -6.98 -8.03 -4.97
C HIS A 73 -7.17 -6.56 -5.34
N PRO A 74 -6.66 -6.09 -6.50
CA PRO A 74 -6.76 -4.68 -6.89
C PRO A 74 -8.21 -4.19 -7.00
N GLY A 75 -9.17 -5.08 -7.29
CA GLY A 75 -10.60 -4.75 -7.32
C GLY A 75 -11.23 -4.43 -5.95
N ASN A 76 -10.56 -4.77 -4.85
CA ASN A 76 -11.00 -4.45 -3.49
C ASN A 76 -10.50 -3.08 -3.01
N LEU A 77 -9.56 -2.45 -3.73
CA LEU A 77 -9.02 -1.16 -3.34
C LEU A 77 -10.08 -0.05 -3.41
N ASP A 78 -10.00 0.87 -2.46
CA ASP A 78 -10.76 2.11 -2.54
C ASP A 78 -10.30 2.91 -3.77
N ALA A 79 -11.24 3.27 -4.65
CA ALA A 79 -10.91 3.98 -5.88
C ALA A 79 -10.16 5.31 -5.64
N ALA A 80 -10.26 5.90 -4.44
CA ALA A 80 -9.52 7.11 -4.12
C ALA A 80 -8.00 6.86 -3.93
N ILE A 81 -7.57 5.63 -3.63
CA ILE A 81 -6.14 5.27 -3.53
C ILE A 81 -5.48 5.35 -4.91
N GLN A 82 -6.20 4.94 -5.96
CA GLN A 82 -5.71 4.90 -7.35
C GLN A 82 -5.82 6.24 -8.10
N ARG A 83 -6.24 7.32 -7.44
CA ARG A 83 -6.37 8.64 -8.07
C ARG A 83 -5.00 9.25 -8.33
N ALA A 84 -4.94 10.06 -9.40
CA ALA A 84 -3.76 10.84 -9.75
C ALA A 84 -3.27 11.70 -8.57
N GLY A 85 -1.95 11.74 -8.37
CA GLY A 85 -1.28 12.37 -7.24
C GLY A 85 -1.13 11.47 -6.01
N ARG A 86 -1.41 10.16 -6.12
CA ARG A 86 -1.21 9.17 -5.05
C ARG A 86 -0.45 7.98 -5.60
N PHE A 87 -1.12 6.86 -5.86
CA PHE A 87 -0.53 5.70 -6.51
C PHE A 87 -0.72 5.82 -8.02
N ASP A 88 0.15 6.60 -8.67
CA ASP A 88 0.03 6.92 -10.10
C ASP A 88 0.62 5.84 -11.02
N GLN A 89 1.59 5.07 -10.51
CA GLN A 89 2.27 4.00 -11.24
C GLN A 89 1.73 2.66 -10.78
N HIS A 90 1.12 1.90 -11.70
CA HIS A 90 0.61 0.56 -11.43
C HIS A 90 1.46 -0.46 -12.20
N ALA A 91 1.96 -1.45 -11.46
CA ALA A 91 2.70 -2.58 -12.04
C ALA A 91 1.98 -3.87 -11.66
N GLU A 92 1.54 -4.63 -12.66
CA GLU A 92 0.97 -5.95 -12.44
C GLU A 92 2.09 -6.99 -12.36
N LEU A 93 2.15 -7.71 -11.23
CA LEU A 93 3.05 -8.83 -11.05
C LEU A 93 2.35 -10.14 -11.39
N GLY A 94 2.45 -10.53 -12.66
CA GLY A 94 1.96 -11.81 -13.14
C GLY A 94 2.78 -12.99 -12.62
N ARG A 95 2.29 -14.21 -12.88
CA ARG A 95 3.04 -15.44 -12.58
C ARG A 95 4.36 -15.45 -13.35
N PRO A 96 5.48 -15.82 -12.72
CA PRO A 96 6.76 -15.87 -13.40
C PRO A 96 6.74 -16.94 -14.51
N PRO A 97 7.35 -16.69 -15.68
CA PRO A 97 7.52 -17.72 -16.71
C PRO A 97 8.46 -18.83 -16.22
N LEU A 98 8.35 -20.01 -16.84
CA LEU A 98 9.12 -21.19 -16.43
C LEU A 98 10.64 -20.94 -16.40
N ALA A 99 11.18 -20.15 -17.33
CA ALA A 99 12.59 -19.79 -17.34
C ALA A 99 13.01 -19.02 -16.08
N GLN A 100 12.17 -18.10 -15.61
CA GLN A 100 12.41 -17.34 -14.40
C GLN A 100 12.27 -18.22 -13.15
N VAL A 101 11.27 -19.11 -13.11
CA VAL A 101 11.12 -20.10 -12.03
C VAL A 101 12.36 -20.99 -11.93
N ARG A 102 12.84 -21.53 -13.06
CA ARG A 102 14.07 -22.35 -13.11
C ARG A 102 15.28 -21.56 -12.58
N HIS A 103 15.40 -20.29 -12.98
CA HIS A 103 16.46 -19.41 -12.49
C HIS A 103 16.37 -19.19 -10.97
N MET A 104 15.18 -18.91 -10.43
CA MET A 104 14.97 -18.73 -8.99
C MET A 104 15.34 -20.00 -8.20
N ILE A 105 14.86 -21.17 -8.65
CA ILE A 105 15.13 -22.45 -7.98
C ILE A 105 16.63 -22.74 -7.97
N ALA A 106 17.32 -22.56 -9.11
CA ALA A 106 18.76 -22.81 -9.22
C ALA A 106 19.61 -21.89 -8.33
N ARG A 107 19.08 -20.72 -7.93
CA ARG A 107 19.75 -19.81 -6.99
C ARG A 107 19.53 -20.19 -5.52
N VAL A 108 18.37 -20.75 -5.20
CA VAL A 108 17.96 -21.02 -3.80
C VAL A 108 18.35 -22.43 -3.36
N LEU A 109 18.31 -23.40 -4.27
CA LEU A 109 18.71 -24.78 -3.97
C LEU A 109 20.16 -24.99 -4.46
N PRO A 110 21.13 -25.19 -3.55
CA PRO A 110 22.45 -25.65 -3.97
C PRO A 110 22.31 -27.06 -4.57
N GLY A 111 23.00 -27.28 -5.69
CA GLY A 111 23.12 -28.60 -6.31
C GLY A 111 23.90 -29.59 -5.45
#